data_AF-A0A2V7VFP9-F1
#
_entry.id   AF-A0A2V7VFP9-F1
#
_cell.length_a   1.000
_cell.length_b   1.000
_cell.length_c   1.000
_cell.angle_alpha   90.00
_cell.angle_beta   90.00
_cell.angle_gamma   90.00
#
_symmetry.space_group_name_H-M   'P 1'
#
loop_
_entity.id
_entity.type
_entity.pdbx_description
1 polymer ?
#
loop_
_entity_poly.entity_id
_entity_poly.type
_entity_poly.pdbx_seq_one_letter_code
_entity_poly.pdbx_strand_id
1 'polypeptide(L)'
;MALREEGGVMVFSGSAVVDRRNSSGLCGRPGAACLVAIYAGHGQGKQTQNLAWSRDRGRTWTRYAKNPVLDIGSKDFRDPKVFWHEPTGRWIMVVALSEERKIRFYGSADLKSWSPLSDFGPAGHTKGQWECPDL
;
A
#
# COMPACT_ATOMS: atom_id res chain seq x y z
N MET A 1 1.04 -18.14 -8.29
CA MET A 1 1.58 -16.86 -7.81
C MET A 1 0.71 -15.75 -8.38
N ALA A 2 0.13 -14.89 -7.52
CA ALA A 2 -0.88 -13.89 -7.92
C ALA A 2 -0.25 -12.61 -8.53
N LEU A 3 0.89 -12.18 -8.01
CA LEU A 3 1.73 -11.12 -8.55
C LEU A 3 3.17 -11.64 -8.59
N ARG A 4 3.86 -11.50 -9.72
CA ARG A 4 5.26 -11.94 -9.91
C ARG A 4 6.19 -10.73 -9.92
N GLU A 5 7.47 -10.94 -9.68
CA GLU A 5 8.51 -9.95 -9.98
C GLU A 5 8.51 -9.60 -11.47
N GLU A 6 8.72 -8.32 -11.78
CA GLU A 6 8.77 -7.80 -13.14
C GLU A 6 9.54 -6.48 -13.14
N GLY A 7 10.40 -6.26 -14.15
CA GLY A 7 11.19 -5.02 -14.28
C GLY A 7 12.24 -4.81 -13.18
N GLY A 8 12.71 -5.89 -12.54
CA GLY A 8 13.65 -5.82 -11.40
C GLY A 8 13.01 -5.30 -10.11
N VAL A 9 11.67 -5.31 -10.02
CA VAL A 9 10.92 -4.94 -8.82
C VAL A 9 10.27 -6.20 -8.23
N MET A 10 10.86 -6.65 -7.12
CA MET A 10 10.31 -7.71 -6.28
C MET A 10 9.02 -7.25 -5.59
N VAL A 11 8.08 -8.17 -5.43
CA VAL A 11 6.81 -7.93 -4.74
C VAL A 11 6.97 -8.41 -3.30
N PHE A 12 7.10 -7.48 -2.36
CA PHE A 12 7.16 -7.73 -0.92
C PHE A 12 5.75 -7.69 -0.31
N SER A 13 5.67 -7.80 1.02
CA SER A 13 4.42 -7.81 1.78
C SER A 13 3.56 -6.57 1.51
N GLY A 14 2.28 -6.72 1.82
CA GLY A 14 1.27 -5.69 1.63
C GLY A 14 -0.10 -6.17 2.06
N SER A 15 -1.12 -5.46 1.62
CA SER A 15 -2.52 -5.76 1.92
C SER A 15 -3.39 -5.64 0.67
N ALA A 16 -4.63 -6.13 0.76
CA ALA A 16 -5.62 -5.98 -0.29
C ALA A 16 -6.94 -5.47 0.28
N VAL A 17 -7.61 -4.61 -0.47
CA VAL A 17 -8.90 -4.00 -0.12
C VAL A 17 -9.92 -4.22 -1.23
N VAL A 18 -11.21 -4.18 -0.85
CA VAL A 18 -12.31 -4.13 -1.83
C VAL A 18 -12.67 -2.66 -2.07
N ASP A 19 -12.38 -2.14 -3.25
CA ASP A 19 -12.78 -0.79 -3.64
C ASP A 19 -14.23 -0.78 -4.12
N ARG A 20 -15.17 -0.84 -3.15
CA ARG A 20 -16.61 -0.92 -3.41
C ARG A 20 -17.17 0.32 -4.13
N ARG A 21 -16.51 1.47 -3.95
CA ARG A 21 -16.97 2.76 -4.49
C ARG A 21 -16.31 3.10 -5.82
N ASN A 22 -15.45 2.22 -6.35
CA ASN A 22 -14.56 2.50 -7.50
C ASN A 22 -13.81 3.83 -7.33
N SER A 23 -13.42 4.16 -6.10
CA SER A 23 -12.71 5.41 -5.76
C SER A 23 -11.36 5.49 -6.47
N SER A 24 -10.73 4.35 -6.74
CA SER A 24 -9.50 4.27 -7.52
C SER A 24 -9.71 4.49 -9.02
N GLY A 25 -10.94 4.33 -9.53
CA GLY A 25 -11.22 4.28 -10.96
C GLY A 25 -10.72 3.01 -11.66
N LEU A 26 -10.22 2.02 -10.92
CA LEU A 26 -9.60 0.81 -11.47
C LEU A 26 -10.60 -0.34 -11.66
N CYS A 27 -11.85 -0.21 -11.22
CA CYS A 27 -12.83 -1.30 -11.28
C CYS A 27 -13.55 -1.42 -12.64
N GLY A 28 -13.18 -0.59 -13.62
CA GLY A 28 -13.58 -0.73 -15.02
C GLY A 28 -14.79 0.11 -15.41
N ARG A 29 -15.94 -0.08 -14.75
CA ARG A 29 -17.17 0.69 -15.01
C ARG A 29 -17.68 1.41 -13.76
N PRO A 30 -18.42 2.52 -13.88
CA PRO A 30 -19.08 3.17 -12.75
C PRO A 30 -19.91 2.16 -11.93
N GLY A 31 -19.80 2.24 -10.60
CA GLY A 31 -20.51 1.34 -9.67
C GLY A 31 -19.96 -0.09 -9.57
N ALA A 32 -18.90 -0.46 -10.30
CA ALA A 32 -18.25 -1.75 -10.12
C ALA A 32 -17.33 -1.76 -8.89
N ALA A 33 -17.22 -2.92 -8.24
CA ALA A 33 -16.23 -3.18 -7.20
C ALA A 33 -15.12 -4.07 -7.74
N CYS A 34 -13.91 -3.87 -7.24
CA CYS A 34 -12.74 -4.67 -7.58
C CYS A 34 -11.84 -4.84 -6.36
N LEU A 35 -10.93 -5.81 -6.43
CA LEU A 35 -9.87 -5.93 -5.44
C LEU A 35 -8.71 -5.04 -5.85
N VAL A 36 -8.12 -4.36 -4.88
CA VAL A 36 -6.91 -3.56 -5.06
C VAL A 36 -5.89 -4.03 -4.02
N ALA A 37 -4.73 -4.47 -4.49
CA ALA A 37 -3.59 -4.83 -3.68
C ALA A 37 -2.63 -3.65 -3.62
N ILE A 38 -2.17 -3.32 -2.42
CA ILE A 38 -1.15 -2.33 -2.16
C ILE A 38 0.01 -3.07 -1.52
N TYR A 39 1.21 -2.96 -2.10
CA TYR A 39 2.36 -3.79 -1.72
C TYR A 39 3.66 -3.01 -1.79
N ALA A 40 4.64 -3.42 -0.98
CA ALA A 40 5.98 -2.91 -1.07
C ALA A 40 6.68 -3.47 -2.32
N GLY A 41 7.18 -2.60 -3.19
CA GLY A 41 8.03 -2.96 -4.31
C GLY A 41 9.48 -2.69 -3.94
N HIS A 42 10.32 -3.73 -3.97
CA HIS A 42 11.75 -3.61 -3.71
C HIS A 42 12.52 -3.70 -5.02
N GLY A 43 13.19 -2.60 -5.39
CA GLY A 43 14.01 -2.51 -6.58
C GLY A 43 14.95 -1.30 -6.49
N GLN A 44 16.08 -1.35 -7.20
CA GLN A 44 17.08 -0.26 -7.23
C GLN A 44 17.53 0.22 -5.83
N GLY A 45 17.56 -0.69 -4.84
CA GLY A 45 17.94 -0.36 -3.47
C GLY A 45 16.96 0.58 -2.75
N LYS A 46 15.68 0.58 -3.13
CA LYS A 46 14.60 1.31 -2.45
C LYS A 46 13.39 0.43 -2.23
N GLN A 47 12.58 0.77 -1.24
CA GLN A 47 11.25 0.21 -1.02
C GLN A 47 10.19 1.29 -1.31
N THR A 48 9.25 0.96 -2.19
CA THR A 48 8.20 1.87 -2.67
C THR A 48 6.83 1.23 -2.47
N GLN A 49 5.74 2.00 -2.37
CA GLN A 49 4.39 1.43 -2.35
C GLN A 49 3.81 1.40 -3.75
N ASN A 50 3.35 0.22 -4.15
CA ASN A 50 2.86 -0.07 -5.49
C ASN A 50 1.44 -0.62 -5.41
N LEU A 51 0.74 -0.53 -6.53
CA LEU A 51 -0.66 -0.91 -6.65
C LEU A 51 -0.86 -1.93 -7.77
N ALA A 52 -1.72 -2.91 -7.53
CA ALA A 52 -2.29 -3.77 -8.56
C ALA A 52 -3.79 -3.98 -8.29
N TRP A 53 -4.59 -4.28 -9.31
CA TRP A 53 -6.02 -4.57 -9.15
C TRP A 53 -6.43 -5.86 -9.82
N SER A 54 -7.54 -6.42 -9.36
CA SER A 54 -8.19 -7.58 -9.94
C SER A 54 -9.69 -7.33 -10.09
N ARG A 55 -10.21 -7.58 -11.30
CA ARG A 55 -11.64 -7.48 -11.65
C ARG A 55 -12.32 -8.85 -11.72
N ASP A 56 -11.58 -9.93 -11.49
CA ASP A 56 -12.04 -11.32 -11.64
C ASP A 56 -11.99 -12.10 -10.31
N ARG A 57 -12.22 -11.38 -9.20
CA ARG A 57 -12.22 -11.89 -7.82
C ARG A 57 -10.86 -12.46 -7.39
N GLY A 58 -9.77 -11.81 -7.81
CA GLY A 58 -8.41 -12.10 -7.33
C GLY A 58 -7.67 -13.18 -8.13
N ARG A 59 -8.22 -13.64 -9.27
CA ARG A 59 -7.60 -14.70 -10.08
C ARG A 59 -6.47 -14.15 -10.94
N THR A 60 -6.67 -12.99 -11.54
CA THR A 60 -5.65 -12.25 -12.28
C THR A 60 -5.51 -10.84 -11.73
N TRP A 61 -4.28 -10.34 -11.78
CA TRP A 61 -3.92 -9.03 -11.26
C TRP A 61 -3.19 -8.24 -12.33
N THR A 62 -3.55 -6.96 -12.46
CA THR A 62 -2.90 -6.01 -13.35
C THR A 62 -2.19 -4.96 -12.52
N ARG A 63 -0.90 -4.74 -12.79
CA ARG A 63 -0.11 -3.70 -12.13
C ARG A 63 -0.54 -2.30 -12.59
N TYR A 64 -0.47 -1.33 -11.70
CA TYR A 64 -0.69 0.07 -12.05
C TYR A 64 0.44 0.62 -12.88
N ALA A 65 0.11 1.11 -14.07
CA ALA A 65 1.06 1.59 -15.05
C ALA A 65 1.88 2.78 -14.55
N LYS A 66 1.35 3.56 -13.59
CA LYS A 66 2.06 4.69 -12.98
C LYS A 66 2.64 4.36 -11.60
N ASN A 67 2.90 3.09 -11.32
CA ASN A 67 3.64 2.71 -10.13
C ASN A 67 5.06 3.33 -10.14
N PRO A 68 5.63 3.64 -8.96
CA PRO A 68 5.03 3.51 -7.63
C PRO A 68 4.00 4.61 -7.33
N VAL A 69 3.03 4.33 -6.44
CA VAL A 69 2.05 5.32 -5.95
C VAL A 69 2.58 6.13 -4.77
N LEU A 70 3.64 5.65 -4.10
CA LEU A 70 4.32 6.37 -3.03
C LEU A 70 5.79 5.94 -2.95
N ASP A 71 6.70 6.89 -3.07
CA ASP A 71 8.15 6.72 -2.88
C ASP A 71 8.67 7.87 -2.02
N ILE A 72 9.38 7.54 -0.94
CA ILE A 72 10.02 8.51 -0.05
C ILE A 72 11.55 8.46 -0.13
N GLY A 73 12.11 7.69 -1.07
CA GLY A 73 13.55 7.49 -1.26
C GLY A 73 14.21 6.57 -0.24
N SER A 74 13.43 5.81 0.54
CA SER A 74 13.93 4.98 1.65
C SER A 74 14.21 3.54 1.23
N LYS A 75 15.20 2.92 1.89
CA LYS A 75 15.49 1.48 1.86
C LYS A 75 14.57 0.68 2.77
N ASP A 76 14.00 1.34 3.77
CA ASP A 76 13.23 0.74 4.86
C ASP A 76 11.86 1.40 4.96
N PHE A 77 11.01 1.10 3.98
CA PHE A 77 9.66 1.64 3.83
C PHE A 77 8.73 0.59 3.23
N ARG A 78 8.11 -0.23 4.08
CA ARG A 78 7.43 -1.45 3.65
C ARG A 78 6.21 -1.81 4.50
N ASP A 79 5.56 -2.87 4.04
CA ASP A 79 4.44 -3.55 4.68
C ASP A 79 3.20 -2.65 4.85
N PRO A 80 2.65 -2.10 3.75
CA PRO A 80 1.48 -1.25 3.82
C PRO A 80 0.23 -2.05 4.19
N LYS A 81 -0.37 -1.72 5.33
CA LYS A 81 -1.75 -2.07 5.66
C LYS A 81 -2.67 -0.93 5.24
N VAL A 82 -3.66 -1.23 4.41
CA VAL A 82 -4.65 -0.25 3.95
C VAL A 82 -6.05 -0.65 4.37
N PHE A 83 -6.84 0.31 4.84
CA PHE A 83 -8.26 0.13 5.15
C PHE A 83 -9.07 1.41 4.87
N TRP A 84 -10.39 1.29 4.74
CA TRP A 84 -11.28 2.42 4.59
C TRP A 84 -11.69 2.95 5.97
N HIS A 85 -11.50 4.24 6.23
CA HIS A 85 -11.91 4.87 7.48
C HIS A 85 -13.19 5.68 7.26
N GLU A 86 -14.34 5.06 7.57
CA GLU A 86 -15.67 5.64 7.36
C GLU A 86 -15.84 7.05 7.96
N PRO A 87 -15.41 7.34 9.21
CA PRO A 87 -15.60 8.68 9.80
C PRO A 87 -14.94 9.81 9.01
N THR A 88 -13.83 9.53 8.31
CA THR A 88 -13.14 10.55 7.51
C THR A 88 -13.33 10.40 6.00
N GLY A 89 -14.05 9.37 5.56
CA GLY A 89 -14.31 9.12 4.14
C GLY A 89 -13.05 8.98 3.28
N ARG A 90 -12.00 8.33 3.79
CA ARG A 90 -10.72 8.15 3.08
C ARG A 90 -10.09 6.80 3.38
N TRP A 91 -9.25 6.34 2.46
CA TRP A 91 -8.33 5.25 2.69
C TRP A 91 -7.22 5.69 3.62
N ILE A 92 -6.90 4.84 4.59
CA ILE A 92 -5.78 5.02 5.50
C ILE A 92 -4.76 3.93 5.19
N MET A 93 -3.51 4.33 4.99
CA MET A 93 -2.36 3.44 4.94
C MET A 93 -1.57 3.58 6.23
N VAL A 94 -1.21 2.44 6.78
CA VAL A 94 -0.30 2.27 7.90
C VAL A 94 0.92 1.52 7.36
N VAL A 95 2.10 2.12 7.48
CA VAL A 95 3.32 1.59 6.83
C VAL A 95 4.53 1.78 7.74
N ALA A 96 5.42 0.80 7.77
CA ALA A 96 6.58 0.81 8.65
C ALA A 96 7.73 1.62 8.04
N LEU A 97 8.28 2.53 8.86
CA LEU A 97 9.61 3.11 8.68
C LEU A 97 10.55 2.30 9.56
N SER A 98 10.94 1.13 9.07
CA SER A 98 11.50 0.05 9.87
C SER A 98 12.74 0.48 10.64
N GLU A 99 13.66 1.21 10.00
CA GLU A 99 14.88 1.75 10.62
C GLU A 99 14.59 2.86 11.64
N GLU A 100 13.54 3.65 11.44
CA GLU A 100 13.17 4.71 12.38
C GLU A 100 12.39 4.18 13.59
N ARG A 101 11.96 2.91 13.58
CA ARG A 101 11.03 2.34 14.57
C ARG A 101 9.76 3.19 14.70
N LYS A 102 9.24 3.60 13.54
CA LYS A 102 8.03 4.39 13.43
C LYS A 102 7.04 3.73 12.49
N ILE A 103 5.77 3.97 12.78
CA ILE A 103 4.69 3.73 11.85
C ILE A 103 4.21 5.07 11.32
N ARG A 104 4.16 5.21 10.00
CA ARG A 104 3.63 6.42 9.36
C ARG A 104 2.22 6.15 8.83
N PHE A 105 1.36 7.13 9.05
CA PHE A 105 -0.01 7.15 8.55
C PHE A 105 -0.12 8.02 7.32
N TYR A 106 -0.76 7.52 6.28
CA TYR A 106 -1.12 8.29 5.09
C TYR A 106 -2.63 8.21 4.84
N GLY A 107 -3.20 9.29 4.29
CA GLY A 107 -4.58 9.35 3.83
C GLY A 107 -4.65 9.44 2.30
N SER A 108 -5.64 8.79 1.69
CA SER A 108 -5.91 8.89 0.26
C SER A 108 -7.40 8.85 -0.06
N ALA A 109 -7.81 9.62 -1.05
CA ALA A 109 -9.16 9.53 -1.60
C ALA A 109 -9.29 8.43 -2.68
N ASP A 110 -8.19 8.03 -3.32
CA ASP A 110 -8.22 7.26 -4.58
C ASP A 110 -7.20 6.11 -4.67
N LEU A 111 -6.53 5.77 -3.56
CA LEU A 111 -5.46 4.76 -3.44
C LEU A 111 -4.18 5.05 -4.24
N LYS A 112 -4.14 6.14 -5.01
CA LYS A 112 -3.01 6.50 -5.89
C LYS A 112 -2.25 7.72 -5.39
N SER A 113 -2.96 8.69 -4.82
CA SER A 113 -2.35 9.88 -4.23
C SER A 113 -2.44 9.81 -2.71
N TRP A 114 -1.30 9.81 -2.04
CA TRP A 114 -1.19 9.65 -0.60
C TRP A 114 -0.63 10.93 0.05
N SER A 115 -1.30 11.42 1.09
CA SER A 115 -0.83 12.55 1.90
C SER A 115 -0.43 12.05 3.28
N PRO A 116 0.75 12.45 3.80
CA PRO A 116 1.15 12.07 5.15
C PRO A 116 0.19 12.69 6.18
N LEU A 117 -0.09 11.95 7.26
CA LEU A 117 -0.96 12.38 8.34
C LEU A 117 -0.16 12.56 9.63
N SER A 118 0.39 11.48 10.16
CA SER A 118 1.09 11.47 11.44
C SER A 118 2.07 10.30 11.52
N ASP A 119 2.95 10.35 12.52
CA ASP A 119 3.84 9.26 12.88
C ASP A 119 3.48 8.74 14.28
N PHE A 120 3.62 7.44 14.48
CA PHE A 120 3.63 6.81 15.79
C PHE A 120 5.01 6.21 16.06
N GLY A 121 5.54 6.47 17.25
CA GLY A 121 6.78 5.90 17.74
C GLY A 121 8.00 6.83 17.65
N PRO A 122 9.16 6.36 18.14
CA PRO A 122 9.37 5.05 18.76
C PRO A 122 8.64 4.89 20.11
N ALA A 123 8.05 3.72 20.37
CA ALA A 123 7.31 3.43 21.61
C ALA A 123 7.26 1.92 21.89
N GLY A 124 7.34 1.46 23.14
CA GLY A 124 7.36 0.02 23.44
C GLY A 124 8.72 -0.63 23.14
N HIS A 125 8.75 -1.83 22.53
CA HIS A 125 9.99 -2.58 22.27
C HIS A 125 10.75 -2.04 21.05
N THR A 126 11.95 -1.50 21.27
CA THR A 126 12.75 -0.79 20.26
C THR A 126 14.08 -1.46 19.90
N LYS A 127 14.40 -2.64 20.47
CA LYS A 127 15.67 -3.34 20.22
C LYS A 127 15.77 -4.04 18.85
N GLY A 128 14.78 -3.86 17.96
CA GLY A 128 14.74 -4.41 16.60
C GLY A 128 13.99 -3.49 15.63
N GLN A 129 13.96 -3.87 14.35
CA GLN A 129 13.19 -3.18 13.31
C GLN A 129 11.70 -3.45 13.48
N TRP A 130 10.85 -2.49 13.10
CA TRP A 130 9.41 -2.68 13.05
C TRP A 130 8.96 -3.05 11.63
N GLU A 131 8.17 -4.11 11.52
CA GLU A 131 7.65 -4.67 10.26
C GLU A 131 6.19 -5.12 10.45
N CYS A 132 5.47 -5.30 9.35
CA CYS A 132 4.10 -5.83 9.32
C CYS A 132 3.10 -5.16 10.29
N PRO A 133 2.90 -3.83 10.25
CA PRO A 133 1.89 -3.18 11.08
C PRO A 133 0.47 -3.60 10.66
N ASP A 134 -0.44 -3.68 11.64
CA ASP A 134 -1.87 -3.84 11.41
C ASP A 134 -2.66 -2.93 12.38
N LEU A 135 -3.84 -2.45 11.96
CA LEU A 135 -4.73 -1.56 12.74
C LEU A 135 -6.20 -1.84 12.43
#